data_AF-A0A1J5M1S4-F1
#
_entry.id   AF-A0A1J5M1S4-F1
#
_cell.length_a   1.000
_cell.length_b   1.000
_cell.length_c   1.000
_cell.angle_alpha   90.00
_cell.angle_beta   90.00
_cell.angle_gamma   90.00
#
_symmetry.space_group_name_H-M   'P 1'
#
loop_
_entity.id
_entity.type
_entity.pdbx_description
1 polymer ?
#
loop_
_entity_poly.entity_id
_entity_poly.type
_entity_poly.pdbx_seq_one_letter_code
_entity_poly.pdbx_strand_id
1 'polypeptide(L)' 'MNRFKNTSFLKLALRFFIVFFILVGFMRVFMGIFKFDGFQGMKTELFEDGKWMLFLQLQVGLSLVYGLFMAGYYKYIKK' A
#
# COMPACT_ATOMS: atom_id res chain seq x y z
N MET A 1 -14.98 -22.27 12.30
CA MET A 1 -15.37 -20.99 12.96
C MET A 1 -14.63 -19.83 12.28
N ASN A 2 -15.33 -19.01 11.49
CA ASN A 2 -14.71 -17.99 10.61
C ASN A 2 -14.05 -16.86 11.46
N ARG A 3 -12.72 -16.93 11.66
CA ARG A 3 -11.93 -15.93 12.42
C ARG A 3 -12.09 -14.49 11.90
N PHE A 4 -12.49 -14.31 10.64
CA PHE A 4 -12.67 -13.00 10.02
C PHE A 4 -14.01 -12.33 10.36
N LYS A 5 -15.04 -13.08 10.78
CA LYS A 5 -16.37 -12.53 11.10
C LYS A 5 -16.42 -11.79 12.44
N ASN A 6 -15.59 -12.21 13.40
CA ASN A 6 -15.59 -11.64 14.74
C ASN A 6 -14.53 -10.53 14.94
N THR A 7 -13.85 -10.14 13.86
CA THR A 7 -12.81 -9.10 13.91
C THR A 7 -13.39 -7.77 13.44
N SER A 8 -13.07 -6.67 14.12
CA SER A 8 -13.51 -5.33 13.70
C SER A 8 -13.07 -5.05 12.25
N PHE A 9 -13.96 -4.44 11.47
CA PHE A 9 -13.73 -4.10 10.06
C PHE A 9 -12.46 -3.28 9.89
N LEU A 10 -12.25 -2.29 10.78
CA LEU A 10 -11.06 -1.46 10.80
C LEU A 10 -9.77 -2.28 11.02
N LYS A 11 -9.81 -3.32 11.85
CA LYS A 11 -8.66 -4.18 12.11
C LYS A 11 -8.32 -5.06 10.90
N LEU A 12 -9.33 -5.50 10.15
CA LEU A 12 -9.15 -6.20 8.87
C LEU A 12 -8.58 -5.25 7.81
N ALA A 13 -9.18 -4.07 7.67
CA ALA A 13 -8.78 -3.06 6.70
C ALA A 13 -7.34 -2.61 6.94
N LEU A 14 -6.96 -2.38 8.21
CA LEU A 14 -5.59 -2.03 8.58
C LEU A 14 -4.59 -3.15 8.25
N ARG A 15 -4.96 -4.42 8.44
CA ARG A 15 -4.11 -5.55 8.06
C ARG A 15 -3.86 -5.59 6.55
N PHE A 16 -4.92 -5.50 5.76
CA PHE A 16 -4.80 -5.49 4.30
C PHE A 16 -4.06 -4.25 3.80
N PHE A 17 -4.33 -3.09 4.41
CA PHE A 17 -3.61 -1.85 4.17
C PHE A 17 -2.11 -2.02 4.38
N ILE A 18 -1.68 -2.48 5.57
CA ILE A 18 -0.25 -2.59 5.90
C ILE A 18 0.45 -3.55 4.94
N VAL A 19 -0.13 -4.72 4.68
CA VAL A 19 0.46 -5.72 3.78
C VAL A 19 0.59 -5.15 2.37
N PHE A 20 -0.47 -4.54 1.85
CA PHE A 20 -0.46 -3.98 0.50
C PHE A 20 0.47 -2.77 0.39
N PHE A 21 0.48 -1.90 1.40
CA PHE A 21 1.34 -0.72 1.47
C PHE A 21 2.81 -1.10 1.43
N ILE A 22 3.23 -2.09 2.22
CA ILE A 22 4.61 -2.59 2.24
C ILE A 22 4.97 -3.21 0.89
N LEU A 23 4.09 -4.06 0.35
CA LEU A 23 4.35 -4.81 -0.88
C LEU A 23 4.48 -3.88 -2.10
N VAL A 24 3.55 -2.93 -2.25
CA VAL A 24 3.61 -1.91 -3.31
C VAL A 24 4.78 -0.96 -3.11
N GLY A 25 5.07 -0.56 -1.88
CA GLY A 25 6.23 0.27 -1.55
C GLY A 25 7.53 -0.39 -1.98
N PHE A 26 7.69 -1.68 -1.65
CA PHE A 26 8.87 -2.46 -2.00
C PHE A 26 9.01 -2.61 -3.52
N MET A 27 7.92 -2.97 -4.23
CA MET A 27 7.94 -3.04 -5.70
C MET A 27 8.30 -1.71 -6.35
N ARG A 28 7.79 -0.59 -5.84
CA ARG A 28 8.07 0.74 -6.41
C ARG A 28 9.51 1.16 -6.19
N VAL A 29 10.07 0.94 -5.01
CA VAL A 29 11.49 1.20 -4.73
C VAL A 29 12.35 0.34 -5.64
N PHE A 30 12.04 -0.95 -5.76
CA PHE A 30 12.75 -1.87 -6.65
C PHE A 30 12.69 -1.37 -8.10
N MET A 31 11.50 -1.09 -8.65
CA MET A 31 11.35 -0.51 -10.00
C MET A 31 12.09 0.82 -10.17
N GLY A 32 12.10 1.68 -9.14
CA GLY A 32 12.80 2.96 -9.16
C GLY A 32 14.30 2.79 -9.35
N ILE A 33 14.90 1.80 -8.70
CA ILE A 33 16.33 1.48 -8.84
C ILE A 33 16.65 1.04 -10.28
N PHE A 34 15.80 0.21 -10.91
CA PHE A 34 16.01 -0.22 -12.30
C PHE A 34 15.72 0.88 -13.34
N LYS A 35 14.77 1.79 -13.06
CA LYS A 35 14.39 2.85 -14.01
C LYS A 35 15.36 4.02 -14.04
N PHE A 36 15.99 4.34 -12.92
CA PHE A 36 16.78 5.57 -12.75
C PHE A 36 18.27 5.30 -12.55
N ASP A 37 18.81 4.25 -13.19
CA ASP A 37 20.24 3.91 -13.15
C ASP A 37 20.83 3.82 -11.72
N GLY A 38 20.08 3.19 -10.81
CA GLY A 38 20.52 2.91 -9.45
C GLY A 38 19.95 3.83 -8.38
N PHE A 39 20.59 3.79 -7.20
CA PHE A 39 20.09 4.46 -6.00
C PHE A 39 20.14 5.99 -6.09
N GLN A 40 21.10 6.55 -6.83
CA GLN A 40 21.26 8.00 -6.96
C GLN A 40 20.15 8.63 -7.80
N GLY A 41 19.87 8.09 -8.99
CA GLY A 41 18.77 8.61 -9.81
C GLY A 41 17.39 8.39 -9.17
N MET A 42 17.21 7.27 -8.45
CA MET A 42 16.01 7.06 -7.64
C MET A 42 15.86 8.15 -6.57
N LYS A 43 16.94 8.54 -5.89
CA LYS A 43 16.89 9.56 -4.85
C LYS A 43 16.53 10.93 -5.43
N THR A 44 17.09 11.28 -6.57
CA THR A 44 16.77 12.53 -7.25
C THR A 44 15.32 12.54 -7.74
N GLU A 45 14.80 11.44 -8.29
CA GLU A 45 13.45 11.47 -8.87
C GLU A 45 12.30 11.14 -7.92
N LEU A 46 12.54 10.32 -6.90
CA LEU A 46 11.51 9.91 -5.94
C LEU A 46 11.62 10.63 -4.59
N PHE A 47 12.81 11.13 -4.23
CA PHE A 47 13.09 11.75 -2.94
C PHE A 47 13.44 13.25 -3.00
N GLU A 48 13.37 13.88 -4.18
CA GLU A 48 13.39 15.35 -4.29
C GLU A 48 12.18 15.97 -3.61
N ASP A 49 12.36 17.22 -3.13
CA ASP A 49 11.34 17.96 -2.41
C ASP A 49 10.03 18.09 -3.21
N GLY A 50 8.94 17.67 -2.57
CA GLY A 50 7.60 17.65 -3.16
C GLY A 50 7.23 16.34 -3.88
N LYS A 51 8.18 15.66 -4.55
CA LYS A 51 7.92 14.40 -5.27
C LYS A 51 7.68 13.23 -4.32
N TRP A 52 8.43 13.17 -3.21
CA TRP A 52 8.29 12.12 -2.18
C TRP A 52 6.93 12.16 -1.49
N MET A 53 6.36 13.36 -1.30
CA MET A 53 5.05 13.54 -0.68
C MET A 53 3.94 13.06 -1.59
N LEU A 54 4.01 13.38 -2.89
CA LEU A 54 3.06 12.91 -3.90
C LEU A 54 3.16 11.39 -4.07
N PHE A 55 4.37 10.85 -4.03
CA PHE A 55 4.63 9.41 -4.02
C PHE A 55 3.94 8.71 -2.86
N LEU A 56 4.13 9.19 -1.62
CA LEU A 56 3.51 8.63 -0.42
C LEU A 56 2.00 8.82 -0.42
N GLN A 57 1.49 9.99 -0.82
CA GLN A 57 0.04 10.24 -0.88
C GLN A 57 -0.67 9.26 -1.83
N LEU A 58 -0.11 9.03 -3.02
CA LEU A 58 -0.65 8.05 -3.96
C LEU A 58 -0.60 6.63 -3.37
N GLN A 59 0.51 6.26 -2.75
CA GLN A 59 0.68 4.94 -2.16
C GLN A 59 -0.29 4.71 -0.99
N VAL A 60 -0.42 5.69 -0.10
CA VAL A 60 -1.37 5.67 1.02
C VAL A 60 -2.80 5.61 0.50
N GLY A 61 -3.16 6.45 -0.48
CA GLY A 61 -4.50 6.47 -1.07
C GLY A 61 -4.89 5.14 -1.69
N LEU A 62 -4.04 4.58 -2.55
CA LEU A 62 -4.25 3.26 -3.17
C LEU A 62 -4.36 2.14 -2.14
N SER A 63 -3.48 2.16 -1.13
CA SER A 63 -3.48 1.14 -0.08
C SER A 63 -4.70 1.23 0.81
N LEU A 64 -5.21 2.44 1.08
CA LEU A 64 -6.44 2.69 1.84
C LEU A 64 -7.65 2.15 1.10
N VAL A 65 -7.79 2.51 -0.18
CA VAL A 65 -8.89 2.02 -1.02
C VAL A 65 -8.85 0.50 -1.10
N TYR A 66 -7.68 -0.09 -1.35
CA TYR A 66 -7.52 -1.55 -1.39
C TYR A 66 -7.84 -2.22 -0.05
N GLY A 67 -7.32 -1.69 1.06
CA GLY A 67 -7.54 -2.23 2.40
C GLY A 67 -9.01 -2.20 2.81
N LEU A 68 -9.71 -1.09 2.53
CA LEU A 68 -11.15 -0.95 2.77
C LEU A 68 -11.97 -1.87 1.87
N PHE A 69 -11.62 -1.96 0.58
CA PHE A 69 -12.31 -2.82 -0.37
C PHE A 69 -12.18 -4.30 0.00
N MET A 70 -10.97 -4.75 0.32
CA MET A 70 -10.72 -6.13 0.77
C MET A 70 -11.38 -6.43 2.11
N ALA A 71 -11.34 -5.50 3.07
CA ALA A 71 -12.06 -5.66 4.32
C ALA A 71 -13.58 -5.76 4.10
N GLY A 72 -14.11 -4.98 3.15
CA GLY A 72 -15.52 -5.01 2.77
C GLY A 72 -15.89 -6.36 2.14
N TYR A 73 -15.09 -6.79 1.16
CA TYR A 73 -15.27 -8.07 0.49
C TYR A 73 -15.23 -9.24 1.47
N TYR A 74 -14.22 -9.33 2.33
CA TYR A 74 -14.09 -10.44 3.28
C TYR A 74 -15.12 -10.43 4.41
N LYS A 75 -15.68 -9.27 4.76
CA LYS A 75 -16.67 -9.16 5.84
C LYS A 75 -18.11 -9.29 5.35
N TYR A 76 -18.43 -8.72 4.19
CA TYR A 76 -19.81 -8.60 3.70
C TYR A 76 -20.12 -9.53 2.52
N ILE A 77 -19.13 -9.89 1.71
CA ILE A 77 -19.36 -10.63 0.45
C ILE A 77 -18.92 -12.09 0.59
N LYS A 78 -17.75 -12.33 1.18
CA LYS A 78 -17.22 -13.68 1.41
C LYS A 78 -17.87 -14.28 2.66
N LYS A 79 -18.76 -15.26 2.47
CA LYS A 79 -19.54 -15.93 3.54
C LYS A 79 -18.69 -16.86 4.42
#